data_AF-A0A1V5N2S2-F1
#
_entry.id   AF-A0A1V5N2S2-F1
#
_cell.length_a   1.000
_cell.length_b   1.000
_cell.length_c   1.000
_cell.angle_alpha   90.00
_cell.angle_beta   90.00
_cell.angle_gamma   90.00
#
_symmetry.space_group_name_H-M   'P 1'
#
loop_
_entity.id
_entity.type
_entity.pdbx_description
1 polymer ?
#
loop_
_entity_poly.entity_id
_entity_poly.type
_entity_poly.pdbx_seq_one_letter_code
_entity_poly.pdbx_strand_id
1 'polypeptide(L)'
;MLVLIRENRCRPAWLIWLPVFVVFALWGMFCQVLGIPSSSIEQFGLLISTVLLALAVLWLVSGWLGRFSGIASFFLAFLLMAIVGIIGIFSNFSFQWDRNVTPCILVYGISVFVLLLAIALTRRCCRKKFGAKRFLLFLLLWIPVFIMASILVYMGIFVIFEENLRRMILMVLFQVIISSSVMGIALYIILLPFMILAFRSGFYRRRLGRCLNLPAPAAEGGNLEAGQPENVGIDDIT
;
A
#
# COMPACT_ATOMS: atom_id res chain seq x y z
N MET A 1 -9.17 -17.46 8.31
CA MET A 1 -8.66 -17.87 6.97
C MET A 1 -7.16 -17.61 6.74
N LEU A 2 -6.49 -16.65 7.40
CA LEU A 2 -5.06 -16.33 7.15
C LEU A 2 -4.04 -17.40 7.62
N VAL A 3 -4.46 -18.35 8.46
CA VAL A 3 -3.62 -19.45 8.98
C VAL A 3 -3.62 -20.68 8.05
N LEU A 4 -4.52 -20.72 7.05
CA LEU A 4 -4.62 -21.86 6.13
C LEU A 4 -3.54 -21.89 5.04
N ILE A 5 -2.94 -20.76 4.70
CA ILE A 5 -1.86 -20.73 3.71
C ILE A 5 -0.59 -21.26 4.39
N ARG A 6 -0.13 -22.45 3.99
CA ARG A 6 1.05 -23.14 4.54
C ARG A 6 2.32 -22.27 4.50
N GLU A 7 2.44 -21.42 3.48
CA GLU A 7 3.52 -20.44 3.32
C GLU A 7 3.51 -19.28 4.34
N ASN A 8 2.42 -19.16 5.11
CA ASN A 8 2.23 -18.09 6.08
C ASN A 8 2.54 -18.53 7.53
N ARG A 9 2.88 -19.81 7.75
CA ARG A 9 3.25 -20.34 9.09
C ARG A 9 4.73 -20.15 9.44
N CYS A 10 5.51 -19.56 8.54
CA CYS A 10 6.93 -19.35 8.78
C CYS A 10 7.14 -18.15 9.71
N ARG A 11 8.12 -18.24 10.64
CA ARG A 11 8.57 -17.12 11.50
C ARG A 11 8.69 -15.76 10.78
N PRO A 12 9.19 -15.67 9.52
CA PRO A 12 9.24 -14.40 8.80
C PRO A 12 7.88 -13.78 8.44
N ALA A 13 6.76 -14.51 8.45
CA ALA A 13 5.44 -13.94 8.20
C ALA A 13 4.93 -13.08 9.38
N TRP A 14 5.38 -13.39 10.61
CA TRP A 14 5.02 -12.64 11.81
C TRP A 14 5.69 -11.26 11.88
N LEU A 15 6.76 -11.04 11.10
CA LEU A 15 7.42 -9.73 10.97
C LEU A 15 6.48 -8.64 10.44
N ILE A 16 5.33 -9.00 9.87
CA ILE A 16 4.32 -8.03 9.44
C ILE A 16 3.67 -7.25 10.59
N TRP A 17 3.74 -7.77 11.82
CA TRP A 17 3.26 -7.05 13.01
C TRP A 17 4.18 -5.91 13.42
N LEU A 18 5.47 -5.98 13.06
CA LEU A 18 6.44 -4.93 13.35
C LEU A 18 6.02 -3.56 12.76
N PRO A 19 5.73 -3.42 11.44
CA PRO A 19 5.28 -2.14 10.88
C PRO A 19 3.95 -1.69 11.46
N VAL A 20 3.03 -2.62 11.78
CA VAL A 20 1.76 -2.29 12.44
C VAL A 20 2.01 -1.63 13.79
N PHE A 21 2.85 -2.24 14.63
CA PHE A 21 3.19 -1.72 15.95
C PHE A 21 3.89 -0.36 15.87
N VAL A 22 4.82 -0.18 14.92
CA VAL A 22 5.50 1.10 14.70
C VAL A 22 4.51 2.22 14.37
N VAL A 23 3.54 1.97 13.48
CA VAL A 23 2.57 3.00 13.10
C VAL A 23 1.65 3.33 14.27
N PHE A 24 1.17 2.35 15.03
CA PHE A 24 0.36 2.61 16.22
C PHE A 24 1.12 3.41 17.29
N ALA A 25 2.41 3.09 17.52
CA ALA A 25 3.24 3.84 18.45
C ALA A 25 3.42 5.31 18.00
N LEU A 26 3.71 5.54 16.72
CA LEU A 26 3.82 6.88 16.15
C LEU A 26 2.51 7.66 16.25
N TRP A 27 1.38 7.02 15.96
CA TRP A 27 0.05 7.62 16.10
C TRP A 27 -0.24 8.02 17.56
N GLY A 28 0.03 7.12 18.51
CA GLY A 28 -0.15 7.40 19.94
C GLY A 28 0.67 8.58 20.42
N MET A 29 1.96 8.65 20.04
CA MET A 29 2.82 9.79 20.36
C MET A 29 2.31 11.08 19.72
N PHE A 30 1.87 11.03 18.46
CA PHE A 30 1.34 12.18 17.73
C PHE A 30 0.08 12.75 18.39
N CYS A 31 -0.86 11.89 18.78
CA CYS A 31 -2.06 12.30 19.51
C CYS A 31 -1.75 12.95 20.86
N GLN A 32 -0.77 12.42 21.59
CA GLN A 32 -0.35 12.99 22.88
C GLN A 32 0.32 14.36 22.72
N VAL A 33 1.18 14.54 21.71
CA VAL A 33 1.91 15.80 21.50
C VAL A 33 1.00 16.92 21.02
N LEU A 34 0.00 16.61 20.19
CA LEU A 34 -0.88 17.63 19.59
C LEU A 34 -2.18 17.89 20.36
N GLY A 35 -2.47 17.12 21.41
CA GLY A 35 -3.68 17.31 22.22
C GLY A 35 -4.97 17.19 21.40
N ILE A 36 -5.02 16.26 20.45
CA ILE A 36 -6.14 16.11 19.50
C ILE A 36 -7.42 15.73 20.28
N PRO A 37 -8.60 16.29 19.93
CA PRO A 37 -9.87 15.92 20.55
C PRO A 37 -10.17 14.42 20.43
N SER A 38 -10.75 13.82 21.47
CA SER A 38 -11.06 12.38 21.54
C SER A 38 -11.90 11.88 20.36
N SER A 39 -12.89 12.66 19.92
CA SER A 39 -13.74 12.33 18.77
C SER A 39 -12.95 12.20 17.46
N SER A 40 -11.94 13.04 17.25
CA SER A 40 -11.06 12.94 16.08
C SER A 40 -10.09 11.77 16.21
N ILE A 41 -9.58 11.49 17.41
CA ILE A 41 -8.70 10.34 17.66
C ILE A 41 -9.40 9.03 17.32
N GLU A 42 -10.68 8.87 17.69
CA GLU A 42 -11.46 7.68 17.39
C GLU A 42 -11.68 7.50 15.88
N GLN A 43 -12.10 8.56 15.17
CA GLN A 43 -12.34 8.51 13.73
C GLN A 43 -11.06 8.22 12.93
N PHE A 44 -9.98 8.96 13.19
CA PHE A 44 -8.71 8.74 12.50
C PHE A 44 -8.06 7.42 12.93
N GLY A 45 -8.16 7.04 14.21
CA GLY A 45 -7.68 5.76 14.72
C GLY A 45 -8.36 4.57 14.03
N LEU A 46 -9.67 4.67 13.77
CA LEU A 46 -10.40 3.68 12.99
C LEU A 46 -9.91 3.60 11.55
N LEU A 47 -9.72 4.74 10.87
CA LEU A 47 -9.20 4.76 9.51
C LEU A 47 -7.78 4.18 9.42
N ILE A 48 -6.90 4.56 10.34
CA ILE A 48 -5.51 4.09 10.38
C ILE A 48 -5.48 2.59 10.66
N SER A 49 -6.21 2.11 11.67
CA SER A 49 -6.24 0.68 12.02
C SER A 49 -6.81 -0.18 10.90
N THR A 50 -7.89 0.26 10.23
CA THR A 50 -8.49 -0.46 9.11
C THR A 50 -7.56 -0.50 7.89
N VAL A 51 -6.91 0.61 7.54
CA VAL A 51 -5.92 0.67 6.45
C VAL A 51 -4.71 -0.22 6.77
N LEU A 52 -4.19 -0.16 8.00
CA LEU A 52 -3.08 -0.99 8.45
C LEU A 52 -3.41 -2.48 8.36
N LEU A 53 -4.60 -2.87 8.83
CA LEU A 53 -5.06 -4.25 8.76
C LEU A 53 -5.22 -4.69 7.30
N ALA A 54 -5.84 -3.87 6.46
CA ALA A 54 -6.01 -4.15 5.04
C ALA A 54 -4.66 -4.31 4.32
N LEU A 55 -3.68 -3.44 4.61
CA LEU A 55 -2.32 -3.56 4.10
C LEU A 55 -1.65 -4.84 4.60
N ALA A 56 -1.76 -5.16 5.89
CA ALA A 56 -1.18 -6.38 6.44
C ALA A 56 -1.75 -7.63 5.75
N VAL A 57 -3.07 -7.70 5.56
CA VAL A 57 -3.72 -8.81 4.85
C VAL A 57 -3.28 -8.84 3.38
N LEU A 58 -3.24 -7.70 2.71
CA LEU A 58 -2.80 -7.59 1.31
C LEU A 58 -1.37 -8.14 1.14
N TRP A 59 -0.46 -7.77 2.03
CA TRP A 59 0.92 -8.25 2.03
C TRP A 59 1.02 -9.75 2.33
N LEU A 60 0.13 -10.29 3.16
CA LEU A 60 0.05 -11.73 3.43
C LEU A 60 -0.37 -12.52 2.20
N VAL A 61 -1.33 -11.98 1.44
CA VAL A 61 -1.91 -12.60 0.23
C VAL A 61 -1.12 -12.25 -1.04
N SER A 62 -0.16 -11.33 -0.96
CA SER A 62 0.69 -10.89 -2.08
C SER A 62 1.28 -12.05 -2.90
N GLY A 63 1.75 -13.13 -2.25
CA GLY A 63 2.29 -14.30 -2.92
C GLY A 63 1.30 -14.98 -3.88
N TRP A 64 0.02 -15.00 -3.52
CA TRP A 64 -1.05 -15.53 -4.36
C TRP A 64 -1.48 -14.53 -5.44
N LEU A 65 -1.52 -13.23 -5.11
CA LEU A 65 -1.81 -12.15 -6.06
C LEU A 65 -0.86 -12.14 -7.26
N GLY A 66 0.42 -12.48 -7.03
CA GLY A 66 1.43 -12.56 -8.09
C GLY A 66 1.17 -13.63 -9.16
N ARG A 67 0.18 -14.51 -8.99
CA ARG A 67 -0.24 -15.48 -10.02
C ARG A 67 -1.15 -14.85 -11.09
N PHE A 68 -1.77 -13.71 -10.81
CA PHE A 68 -2.74 -13.08 -11.70
C PHE A 68 -2.09 -12.01 -12.58
N SER A 69 -2.66 -11.80 -13.77
CA SER A 69 -2.25 -10.73 -14.68
C SER A 69 -2.51 -9.35 -14.05
N GLY A 70 -1.70 -8.35 -14.41
CA GLY A 70 -1.55 -7.11 -13.64
C GLY A 70 -2.85 -6.39 -13.24
N ILE A 71 -3.84 -6.32 -14.13
CA ILE A 71 -5.15 -5.69 -13.84
C ILE A 71 -6.00 -6.56 -12.91
N ALA A 72 -6.03 -7.88 -13.12
CA ALA A 72 -6.76 -8.79 -12.24
C ALA A 72 -6.18 -8.75 -10.81
N SER A 73 -4.85 -8.69 -10.67
CA SER A 73 -4.21 -8.51 -9.37
C SER A 73 -4.59 -7.18 -8.71
N PHE A 74 -4.82 -6.12 -9.48
CA PHE A 74 -5.23 -4.81 -8.95
C PHE A 74 -6.67 -4.87 -8.40
N PHE A 75 -7.62 -5.39 -9.19
CA PHE A 75 -9.00 -5.53 -8.73
C PHE A 75 -9.12 -6.48 -7.54
N LEU A 76 -8.32 -7.54 -7.51
CA LEU A 76 -8.29 -8.49 -6.39
C LEU A 76 -7.70 -7.85 -5.12
N ALA A 77 -6.64 -7.04 -5.26
CA ALA A 77 -6.10 -6.23 -4.16
C ALA A 77 -7.15 -5.26 -3.60
N PHE A 78 -7.82 -4.55 -4.50
CA PHE A 78 -8.88 -3.59 -4.15
C PHE A 78 -10.04 -4.27 -3.44
N LEU A 79 -10.54 -5.38 -3.99
CA LEU A 79 -11.63 -6.16 -3.39
C LEU A 79 -11.24 -6.68 -1.99
N LEU A 80 -10.01 -7.18 -1.84
CA LEU A 80 -9.54 -7.69 -0.56
C LEU A 80 -9.43 -6.57 0.49
N MET A 81 -8.88 -5.42 0.13
CA MET A 81 -8.84 -4.26 1.02
C MET A 81 -10.25 -3.72 1.32
N ALA A 82 -11.17 -3.74 0.36
CA ALA A 82 -12.55 -3.33 0.56
C ALA A 82 -13.27 -4.25 1.56
N ILE A 83 -13.14 -5.58 1.43
CA ILE A 83 -13.73 -6.54 2.37
C ILE A 83 -13.20 -6.31 3.79
N VAL A 84 -11.88 -6.15 3.96
CA VAL A 84 -11.28 -5.88 5.27
C VAL A 84 -11.77 -4.55 5.85
N GLY A 85 -11.89 -3.52 5.01
CA GLY A 85 -12.42 -2.22 5.41
C GLY A 85 -13.87 -2.28 5.88
N ILE A 86 -14.74 -2.95 5.11
CA ILE A 86 -16.14 -3.17 5.47
C ILE A 86 -16.20 -3.88 6.82
N ILE A 87 -15.50 -5.00 6.99
CA ILE A 87 -15.49 -5.75 8.26
C ILE A 87 -15.00 -4.86 9.42
N GLY A 88 -13.93 -4.09 9.22
CA GLY A 88 -13.36 -3.22 10.25
C GLY A 88 -14.30 -2.09 10.66
N ILE A 89 -14.98 -1.46 9.70
CA ILE A 89 -15.96 -0.40 9.95
C ILE A 89 -17.21 -0.99 10.64
N PHE A 90 -17.76 -2.08 10.12
CA PHE A 90 -18.93 -2.76 10.73
C PHE A 90 -18.64 -3.32 12.12
N SER A 91 -17.41 -3.70 12.43
CA SER A 91 -17.04 -4.18 13.76
C SER A 91 -17.01 -3.07 14.81
N ASN A 92 -16.84 -1.80 14.41
CA ASN A 92 -16.72 -0.66 15.32
C ASN A 92 -18.03 0.12 15.45
N PHE A 93 -18.79 0.23 14.36
CA PHE A 93 -20.13 0.80 14.40
C PHE A 93 -21.12 -0.32 14.65
N SER A 94 -21.69 -0.38 15.85
CA SER A 94 -22.67 -1.39 16.29
C SER A 94 -23.97 -1.31 15.47
N PHE A 95 -23.97 -1.77 14.22
CA PHE A 95 -25.10 -1.83 13.25
C PHE A 95 -25.98 -0.57 13.08
N GLN A 96 -25.70 0.50 13.79
CA GLN A 96 -26.41 1.77 13.74
C GLN A 96 -25.79 2.61 12.62
N TRP A 97 -26.58 2.88 11.61
CA TRP A 97 -26.17 3.69 10.46
C TRP A 97 -26.12 5.16 10.88
N ASP A 98 -25.03 5.56 11.54
CA ASP A 98 -24.80 6.94 11.94
C ASP A 98 -24.34 7.78 10.72
N ARG A 99 -24.67 9.07 10.73
CA ARG A 99 -24.33 10.05 9.68
C ARG A 99 -22.81 10.16 9.48
N ASN A 100 -22.02 9.76 10.48
CA ASN A 100 -20.56 9.73 10.45
C ASN A 100 -19.95 8.53 9.72
N VAL A 101 -20.72 7.47 9.45
CA VAL A 101 -20.22 6.25 8.80
C VAL A 101 -19.96 6.47 7.31
N THR A 102 -20.87 7.18 6.64
CA THR A 102 -20.79 7.48 5.20
C THR A 102 -19.49 8.20 4.80
N PRO A 103 -19.08 9.31 5.44
CA PRO A 103 -17.82 9.97 5.10
C PRO A 103 -16.60 9.09 5.42
N CYS A 104 -16.63 8.28 6.48
CA CYS A 104 -15.53 7.36 6.79
C CYS A 104 -15.33 6.30 5.69
N ILE A 105 -16.41 5.69 5.21
CA ILE A 105 -16.35 4.70 4.10
C ILE A 105 -15.81 5.35 2.83
N LEU A 106 -16.26 6.57 2.50
CA LEU A 106 -15.78 7.30 1.32
C LEU A 106 -14.29 7.62 1.42
N VAL A 107 -13.84 8.18 2.54
CA VAL A 107 -12.43 8.51 2.78
C VAL A 107 -11.56 7.26 2.73
N TYR A 108 -12.01 6.16 3.36
CA TYR A 108 -11.32 4.87 3.31
C TYR A 108 -11.21 4.35 1.87
N GLY A 109 -12.33 4.31 1.13
CA GLY A 109 -12.39 3.82 -0.24
C GLY A 109 -11.46 4.60 -1.18
N ILE A 110 -11.49 5.93 -1.09
CA ILE A 110 -10.59 6.81 -1.86
C ILE A 110 -9.13 6.54 -1.46
N SER A 111 -8.83 6.43 -0.16
CA SER A 111 -7.47 6.18 0.32
C SER A 111 -6.91 4.86 -0.21
N VAL A 112 -7.69 3.78 -0.14
CA VAL A 112 -7.30 2.46 -0.68
C VAL A 112 -7.09 2.53 -2.19
N PHE A 113 -8.01 3.18 -2.91
CA PHE A 113 -7.92 3.32 -4.36
C PHE A 113 -6.67 4.10 -4.78
N VAL A 114 -6.40 5.22 -4.12
CA VAL A 114 -5.21 6.05 -4.35
C VAL A 114 -3.93 5.27 -4.01
N LEU A 115 -3.88 4.56 -2.89
CA LEU A 115 -2.73 3.75 -2.52
C LEU A 115 -2.40 2.70 -3.59
N LEU A 116 -3.42 1.97 -4.07
CA LEU A 116 -3.22 0.95 -5.10
C LEU A 116 -2.80 1.57 -6.44
N LEU A 117 -3.41 2.70 -6.84
CA LEU A 117 -3.03 3.43 -8.05
C LEU A 117 -1.60 3.95 -7.97
N ALA A 118 -1.22 4.55 -6.85
CA ALA A 118 0.12 5.07 -6.62
C ALA A 118 1.16 3.93 -6.70
N ILE A 119 0.89 2.76 -6.11
CA ILE A 119 1.76 1.59 -6.22
C ILE A 119 1.83 1.09 -7.68
N ALA A 120 0.69 0.99 -8.37
CA ALA A 120 0.62 0.52 -9.75
C ALA A 120 1.34 1.44 -10.75
N LEU A 121 1.28 2.75 -10.55
CA LEU A 121 1.96 3.73 -11.39
C LEU A 121 3.43 3.84 -11.05
N THR A 122 3.80 3.84 -9.76
CA THR A 122 5.19 3.77 -9.33
C THR A 122 5.89 2.56 -9.93
N ARG A 123 5.19 1.41 -10.01
CA ARG A 123 5.64 0.21 -10.73
C ARG A 123 5.90 0.48 -12.21
N ARG A 124 4.97 1.11 -12.94
CA ARG A 124 5.13 1.41 -14.37
C ARG A 124 6.32 2.33 -14.61
N CYS A 125 6.50 3.37 -13.79
CA CYS A 125 7.62 4.30 -13.88
C CYS A 125 8.97 3.63 -13.55
N CYS A 126 9.00 2.69 -12.60
CA CYS A 126 10.24 2.06 -12.14
C CYS A 126 10.67 0.81 -12.93
N ARG A 127 9.93 0.39 -13.97
CA ARG A 127 10.22 -0.84 -14.75
C ARG A 127 11.63 -0.90 -15.35
N LYS A 128 12.24 0.24 -15.69
CA LYS A 128 13.53 0.29 -16.43
C LYS A 128 14.79 0.28 -15.55
N LYS A 129 14.72 0.80 -14.31
CA LYS A 129 15.85 0.87 -13.36
C LYS A 129 15.34 0.73 -11.93
N PHE A 130 15.12 -0.52 -11.49
CA PHE A 130 14.52 -0.81 -10.19
C PHE A 130 15.52 -0.52 -9.05
N GLY A 131 15.29 0.57 -8.32
CA GLY A 131 16.04 0.91 -7.11
C GLY A 131 15.10 1.25 -5.97
N ALA A 132 15.31 0.66 -4.79
CA ALA A 132 14.43 0.82 -3.63
C ALA A 132 14.23 2.30 -3.24
N LYS A 133 15.30 3.11 -3.26
CA LYS A 133 15.24 4.55 -2.97
C LYS A 133 14.39 5.32 -3.99
N ARG A 134 14.55 5.02 -5.28
CA ARG A 134 13.76 5.67 -6.35
C ARG A 134 12.29 5.30 -6.24
N PHE A 135 11.99 4.03 -5.98
CA PHE A 135 10.62 3.58 -5.77
C PHE A 135 9.95 4.33 -4.61
N LEU A 136 10.64 4.47 -3.47
CA LEU A 136 10.13 5.20 -2.31
C LEU A 136 9.90 6.70 -2.58
N LEU A 137 10.78 7.35 -3.34
CA LEU A 137 10.63 8.76 -3.72
C LEU A 137 9.48 8.98 -4.70
N PHE A 138 9.34 8.11 -5.71
CA PHE A 138 8.19 8.20 -6.63
C PHE A 138 6.88 7.94 -5.89
N LEU A 139 6.86 6.99 -4.96
CA LEU A 139 5.68 6.72 -4.14
C LEU A 139 5.30 7.92 -3.25
N LEU A 140 6.31 8.58 -2.65
CA LEU A 140 6.13 9.81 -1.88
C LEU A 140 5.52 10.94 -2.73
N LEU A 141 5.87 11.02 -4.01
CA LEU A 141 5.33 12.03 -4.92
C LEU A 141 3.90 11.67 -5.40
N TRP A 142 3.67 10.42 -5.79
CA TRP A 142 2.41 10.01 -6.41
C TRP A 142 1.24 9.97 -5.42
N ILE A 143 1.45 9.53 -4.18
CA ILE A 143 0.38 9.47 -3.16
C ILE A 143 -0.30 10.84 -2.95
N PRO A 144 0.40 11.92 -2.56
CA PRO A 144 -0.23 13.22 -2.34
C PRO A 144 -0.83 13.78 -3.63
N VAL A 145 -0.19 13.57 -4.78
CA VAL A 145 -0.72 14.01 -6.09
C VAL A 145 -2.08 13.35 -6.38
N PHE A 146 -2.23 12.05 -6.15
CA PHE A 146 -3.50 11.36 -6.37
C PHE A 146 -4.57 11.76 -5.37
N ILE A 147 -4.22 11.94 -4.09
CA ILE A 147 -5.18 12.42 -3.08
C ILE A 147 -5.66 13.82 -3.44
N MET A 148 -4.73 14.72 -3.79
CA MET A 148 -5.05 16.08 -4.22
C MET A 148 -5.97 16.04 -5.45
N ALA A 149 -5.65 15.23 -6.47
CA ALA A 149 -6.50 15.07 -7.64
C ALA A 149 -7.90 14.55 -7.29
N SER A 150 -8.02 13.53 -6.44
CA SER A 150 -9.30 12.98 -6.00
C SER A 150 -10.15 14.00 -5.25
N ILE A 151 -9.55 14.76 -4.33
CA ILE A 151 -10.26 15.80 -3.57
C ILE A 151 -10.67 16.95 -4.48
N LEU A 152 -9.80 17.37 -5.42
CA LEU A 152 -10.14 18.41 -6.38
C LEU A 152 -11.30 18.02 -7.30
N VAL A 153 -11.37 16.76 -7.76
CA VAL A 153 -12.50 16.26 -8.55
C VAL A 153 -13.79 16.28 -7.72
N TYR A 154 -13.74 15.79 -6.48
CA TYR A 154 -14.88 15.81 -5.57
C TYR A 154 -15.38 17.24 -5.30
N MET A 155 -14.46 18.15 -4.99
CA MET A 155 -14.78 19.57 -4.74
C MET A 155 -15.28 20.28 -6.01
N GLY A 156 -14.70 19.99 -7.17
CA GLY A 156 -15.13 20.54 -8.45
C GLY A 156 -16.59 20.20 -8.75
N ILE A 157 -17.01 18.96 -8.46
CA ILE A 157 -18.42 18.56 -8.57
C ILE A 157 -19.27 19.38 -7.58
N PHE A 158 -18.87 19.47 -6.31
CA PHE A 158 -19.64 20.20 -5.28
C PHE A 158 -19.79 21.70 -5.59
N VAL A 159 -18.75 22.36 -6.09
CA VAL A 159 -18.77 23.80 -6.45
C VAL A 159 -19.76 24.11 -7.56
N ILE A 160 -20.04 23.15 -8.47
CA ILE A 160 -21.04 23.32 -9.52
C ILE A 160 -22.46 23.41 -8.93
N PHE A 161 -22.73 22.68 -7.85
CA PHE A 161 -24.05 22.62 -7.22
C PHE A 161 -24.26 23.69 -6.13
N GLU A 162 -23.18 24.17 -5.49
CA GLU A 162 -23.24 25.07 -4.33
C GLU A 162 -22.67 26.47 -4.64
N GLU A 163 -23.56 27.47 -4.76
CA GLU A 163 -23.16 28.86 -5.04
C GLU A 163 -22.32 29.51 -3.93
N ASN A 164 -22.48 29.05 -2.69
CA ASN A 164 -21.73 29.57 -1.55
C ASN A 164 -20.25 29.16 -1.59
N LEU A 165 -19.96 27.91 -2.01
CA LEU A 165 -18.60 27.43 -2.19
C LEU A 165 -17.88 28.15 -3.33
N ARG A 166 -18.62 28.53 -4.39
CA ARG A 166 -18.09 29.30 -5.53
C ARG A 166 -17.51 30.66 -5.09
N ARG A 167 -18.13 31.34 -4.12
CA ARG A 167 -17.63 32.63 -3.60
C ARG A 167 -16.36 32.50 -2.76
N MET A 168 -16.17 31.36 -2.08
CA MET A 168 -15.02 31.09 -1.20
C MET A 168 -13.97 30.18 -1.83
N ILE A 169 -13.97 30.06 -3.16
CA ILE A 169 -13.18 29.03 -3.86
C ILE A 169 -11.68 29.11 -3.58
N LEU A 170 -11.11 30.31 -3.42
CA LEU A 170 -9.68 30.49 -3.11
C LEU A 170 -9.32 29.99 -1.70
N MET A 171 -10.14 30.29 -0.69
CA MET A 171 -9.93 29.78 0.68
C MET A 171 -10.08 28.26 0.72
N VAL A 172 -11.12 27.73 0.05
CA VAL A 172 -11.37 26.28 -0.03
C VAL A 172 -10.22 25.57 -0.74
N LEU A 173 -9.71 26.10 -1.86
CA LEU A 173 -8.56 25.56 -2.58
C LEU A 173 -7.31 25.47 -1.69
N PHE A 174 -7.01 26.53 -0.94
CA PHE A 174 -5.86 26.56 -0.05
C PHE A 174 -5.99 25.52 1.07
N GLN A 175 -7.18 25.42 1.68
CA GLN A 175 -7.47 24.40 2.69
C GLN A 175 -7.37 22.98 2.13
N VAL A 176 -7.85 22.75 0.91
CA VAL A 176 -7.76 21.46 0.20
C VAL A 176 -6.30 21.08 -0.05
N ILE A 177 -5.46 22.01 -0.50
CA ILE A 177 -4.03 21.75 -0.73
C ILE A 177 -3.34 21.34 0.57
N ILE A 178 -3.58 22.06 1.67
CA ILE A 178 -2.97 21.75 2.96
C ILE A 178 -3.45 20.39 3.48
N SER A 179 -4.76 20.19 3.56
CA SER A 179 -5.36 18.96 4.07
C SER A 179 -4.99 17.73 3.23
N SER A 180 -5.01 17.83 1.90
CA SER A 180 -4.60 16.74 1.00
C SER A 180 -3.12 16.40 1.15
N SER A 181 -2.27 17.41 1.31
CA SER A 181 -0.82 17.21 1.54
C SER A 181 -0.56 16.50 2.86
N VAL A 182 -1.20 16.96 3.95
CA VAL A 182 -1.08 16.33 5.28
C VAL A 182 -1.57 14.88 5.24
N MET A 183 -2.73 14.62 4.63
CA MET A 183 -3.28 13.27 4.50
C MET A 183 -2.38 12.37 3.64
N GLY A 184 -1.84 12.88 2.54
CA GLY A 184 -0.93 12.12 1.68
C GLY A 184 0.38 11.78 2.34
N ILE A 185 0.95 12.71 3.10
CA ILE A 185 2.14 12.47 3.91
C ILE A 185 1.83 11.44 5.00
N ALA A 186 0.70 11.54 5.68
CA ALA A 186 0.29 10.58 6.71
C ALA A 186 0.16 9.16 6.13
N LEU A 187 -0.54 9.01 5.00
CA LEU A 187 -0.67 7.72 4.32
C LEU A 187 0.68 7.16 3.83
N TYR A 188 1.58 8.03 3.37
CA TYR A 188 2.94 7.63 3.03
C TYR A 188 3.70 7.12 4.25
N ILE A 189 3.64 7.81 5.39
CA ILE A 189 4.29 7.39 6.64
C ILE A 189 3.74 6.04 7.10
N ILE A 190 2.43 5.79 6.94
CA ILE A 190 1.81 4.50 7.25
C ILE A 190 2.34 3.38 6.34
N LEU A 191 2.51 3.66 5.05
CA LEU A 191 2.97 2.69 4.05
C LEU A 191 4.48 2.43 4.12
N LEU A 192 5.26 3.42 4.53
CA LEU A 192 6.72 3.40 4.59
C LEU A 192 7.30 2.19 5.35
N PRO A 193 6.87 1.85 6.59
CA PRO A 193 7.46 0.74 7.32
C PRO A 193 7.17 -0.61 6.65
N PHE A 194 6.04 -0.78 5.97
CA PHE A 194 5.76 -1.97 5.16
C PHE A 194 6.69 -2.06 3.95
N MET A 195 6.94 -0.93 3.28
CA MET A 195 7.85 -0.89 2.15
C MET A 195 9.30 -1.16 2.56
N ILE A 196 9.76 -0.59 3.66
CA ILE A 196 11.10 -0.87 4.21
C ILE A 196 11.24 -2.35 4.54
N LEU A 197 10.24 -2.95 5.19
CA LEU A 197 10.22 -4.39 5.48
C LEU A 197 10.29 -5.20 4.18
N ALA A 198 9.55 -4.78 3.16
CA ALA A 198 9.52 -5.45 1.86
C ALA A 198 10.86 -5.43 1.13
N PHE A 199 11.63 -4.33 1.23
CA PHE A 199 12.94 -4.25 0.61
C PHE A 199 14.04 -4.95 1.41
N ARG A 200 13.96 -4.92 2.74
CA ARG A 200 15.00 -5.48 3.62
C ARG A 200 14.94 -7.00 3.72
N SER A 201 13.75 -7.59 3.63
CA SER A 201 13.58 -9.04 3.72
C SER A 201 13.51 -9.67 2.33
N GLY A 202 14.44 -10.58 2.03
CA GLY A 202 14.48 -11.28 0.73
C GLY A 202 13.20 -12.10 0.42
N PHE A 203 12.42 -12.44 1.45
CA PHE A 203 11.13 -13.10 1.34
C PHE A 203 10.05 -12.16 0.78
N TYR A 204 9.84 -10.99 1.40
CA TYR A 204 8.86 -10.02 0.92
C TYR A 204 9.33 -9.33 -0.36
N ARG A 205 10.63 -9.17 -0.58
CA ARG A 205 11.19 -8.67 -1.85
C ARG A 205 10.82 -9.56 -3.03
N ARG A 206 10.85 -10.88 -2.85
CA ARG A 206 10.42 -11.86 -3.88
C ARG A 206 8.92 -11.80 -4.12
N ARG A 207 8.11 -11.65 -3.07
CA ARG A 207 6.65 -11.49 -3.19
C ARG A 207 6.26 -10.19 -3.88
N LEU A 208 6.88 -9.08 -3.50
CA LEU A 208 6.75 -7.79 -4.16
C LEU A 208 7.20 -7.88 -5.62
N GLY A 209 8.33 -8.56 -5.89
CA GLY A 209 8.81 -8.85 -7.24
C GLY A 209 7.77 -9.58 -8.11
N ARG A 210 7.12 -10.61 -7.56
CA ARG A 210 6.05 -11.36 -8.24
C ARG A 210 4.78 -10.53 -8.44
N CYS A 211 4.29 -9.85 -7.40
CA CYS A 211 3.15 -8.92 -7.53
C CYS A 211 3.40 -7.83 -8.57
N LEU A 212 4.61 -7.30 -8.60
CA LEU A 212 5.02 -6.25 -9.51
C LEU A 212 5.52 -6.79 -10.87
N ASN A 213 5.49 -8.10 -11.09
CA ASN A 213 5.99 -8.79 -12.28
C ASN A 213 7.29 -8.15 -12.80
N LEU A 214 8.21 -7.92 -11.85
CA LEU A 214 9.54 -7.37 -12.14
C LEU A 214 10.40 -8.51 -12.70
N PRO A 215 11.32 -8.22 -13.65
CA PRO A 215 12.31 -9.20 -14.06
C PRO A 215 12.99 -9.71 -12.79
N ALA A 216 13.02 -11.03 -12.59
CA ALA A 216 13.73 -11.61 -11.47
C ALA A 216 15.16 -11.04 -11.48
N PRO A 217 15.71 -10.60 -10.33
CA PRO A 217 17.13 -10.28 -10.30
C PRO A 217 17.85 -11.51 -10.83
N ALA A 218 18.60 -11.33 -11.93
CA ALA A 218 19.45 -12.36 -12.48
C ALA A 218 20.25 -12.94 -11.31
N ALA A 219 20.21 -14.25 -11.18
CA ALA A 219 20.80 -14.98 -10.08
C ALA A 219 22.24 -14.49 -9.81
N GLU A 220 22.42 -13.75 -8.72
CA GLU A 220 23.74 -13.62 -8.11
C GLU A 220 23.99 -14.91 -7.34
N GLY A 221 24.92 -15.72 -7.82
CA GLY A 221 25.58 -16.76 -7.04
C GLY A 221 25.17 -18.19 -7.38
N GLY A 222 25.74 -18.70 -8.48
CA GLY A 222 25.68 -20.11 -8.85
C GLY A 222 26.65 -20.47 -9.98
N ASN A 223 27.85 -19.89 -9.95
CA ASN A 223 29.01 -20.46 -10.63
C ASN A 223 29.28 -21.83 -10.02
N LEU A 224 28.74 -22.88 -10.62
CA LEU A 224 29.31 -24.22 -10.52
C LEU A 224 29.33 -24.83 -11.92
N GLU A 225 30.56 -25.15 -12.31
CA GLU A 225 30.93 -26.12 -13.35
C GLU A 225 30.85 -25.64 -14.80
N ALA A 226 31.89 -24.89 -15.17
CA ALA A 226 32.61 -25.18 -16.40
C ALA A 226 33.08 -26.65 -16.40
N GLY A 227 32.17 -27.57 -16.70
CA GLY A 227 32.49 -28.91 -17.14
C GLY A 227 32.89 -28.84 -18.61
N GLN A 228 34.17 -28.58 -18.84
CA GLN A 228 34.84 -28.72 -20.12
C GLN A 228 34.56 -30.13 -20.66
N PRO A 229 33.95 -30.31 -21.85
CA PRO A 229 33.91 -31.63 -22.47
C PRO A 229 35.34 -31.98 -22.87
N GLU A 230 35.92 -32.91 -22.11
CA GLU A 230 37.16 -33.59 -22.45
C GLU A 230 36.98 -34.27 -23.80
N ASN A 231 37.72 -33.77 -24.79
CA ASN A 231 37.81 -34.31 -26.13
C ASN A 231 38.53 -35.66 -26.04
N VAL A 232 37.77 -36.73 -25.85
CA VAL A 232 38.27 -38.10 -26.03
C VAL A 232 38.29 -38.39 -27.52
N GLY A 233 39.38 -37.99 -28.17
CA GLY A 233 39.79 -38.56 -29.44
C GLY A 233 40.29 -39.98 -29.18
N ILE A 234 39.51 -40.97 -29.59
CA ILE A 234 39.99 -42.33 -29.80
C ILE A 234 39.97 -42.54 -31.31
N ASP A 235 41.05 -42.07 -31.93
CA ASP A 235 41.59 -42.70 -33.13
C ASP A 235 42.61 -43.75 -32.66
N ASP A 236 42.73 -44.82 -33.45
CA ASP A 236 43.74 -45.87 -33.40
C ASP A 236 43.66 -46.93 -32.29
N ILE A 237 42.91 -48.01 -32.57
CA ILE A 237 43.47 -49.36 -32.38
C ILE A 237 43.16 -50.19 -33.64
N THR A 238 44.27 -50.65 -34.21
CA THR A 238 44.47 -51.54 -35.36
C THR A 238 44.10 -52.98 -35.04
#